data_AF-A0A5K1GY37-F1
#
_entry.id   AF-A0A5K1GY37-F1
#
_cell.length_a   1.000
_cell.length_b   1.000
_cell.length_c   1.000
_cell.angle_alpha   90.00
_cell.angle_beta   90.00
_cell.angle_gamma   90.00
#
_symmetry.space_group_name_H-M   'P 1'
#
loop_
_entity.id
_entity.type
_entity.pdbx_description
1 polymer ?
#
loop_
_entity_poly.entity_id
_entity_poly.type
_entity_poly.pdbx_seq_one_letter_code
_entity_poly.pdbx_strand_id
1 'polypeptide(L)' 'PQWRALQVADPNADHRCWERPEDMDTPRGVYKVTPQNPGSDVAAETAAALAAASIVFRQSDPSYSNQLLRTAIK' A
#
# COMPACT_ATOMS: atom_id res chain seq x y z
N PRO A 1 8.54 1.19 13.28
CA PRO A 1 8.21 -0.17 12.77
C PRO A 1 8.16 -0.18 11.23
N GLN A 2 9.09 -0.86 10.57
CA GLN A 2 9.23 -0.87 9.10
C GLN A 2 8.38 -1.97 8.45
N TRP A 3 7.07 -1.92 8.65
CA TRP A 3 6.15 -2.85 7.98
C TRP A 3 5.32 -2.10 6.93
N ARG A 4 5.00 -2.77 5.83
CA ARG A 4 4.12 -2.24 4.77
C ARG A 4 2.98 -3.23 4.55
N ALA A 5 1.74 -2.75 4.55
CA ALA A 5 0.61 -3.59 4.14
C ALA A 5 0.76 -3.89 2.64
N LEU A 6 0.62 -5.17 2.30
CA LEU A 6 0.69 -5.67 0.93
C LEU A 6 -0.72 -5.93 0.40
N GLN A 7 -1.54 -6.59 1.20
CA GLN A 7 -2.84 -7.08 0.79
C GLN A 7 -3.83 -6.97 1.94
N VAL A 8 -5.09 -6.74 1.57
CA VAL A 8 -6.23 -6.80 2.47
C VAL A 8 -7.22 -7.83 1.92
N ALA A 9 -7.73 -8.68 2.82
CA ALA A 9 -8.59 -9.83 2.57
C ALA A 9 -7.89 -11.06 1.99
N ASP A 10 -8.45 -12.24 2.31
CA ASP A 10 -8.14 -13.50 1.64
C ASP A 10 -8.85 -13.52 0.27
N PRO A 11 -8.13 -13.80 -0.82
CA PRO A 11 -8.70 -13.70 -2.16
C PRO A 11 -9.78 -14.76 -2.42
N ASN A 12 -9.72 -15.92 -1.77
CA ASN A 12 -10.73 -16.97 -1.98
C ASN A 12 -12.06 -16.60 -1.31
N ALA A 13 -12.02 -15.98 -0.13
CA ALA A 13 -13.21 -15.46 0.52
C ALA A 13 -13.80 -14.27 -0.27
N ASP A 14 -12.94 -13.31 -0.65
CA ASP A 14 -13.32 -12.12 -1.41
C ASP A 14 -13.96 -12.49 -2.77
N HIS A 15 -13.33 -13.37 -3.55
CA HIS A 15 -13.84 -13.79 -4.86
C HIS A 15 -15.08 -14.69 -4.80
N ARG A 16 -15.40 -15.28 -3.64
CA ARG A 16 -16.65 -16.05 -3.45
C ARG A 16 -17.82 -15.19 -3.03
N CYS A 17 -17.57 -13.93 -2.68
CA CYS A 17 -18.59 -12.96 -2.33
C CYS A 17 -19.01 -12.20 -3.60
N TRP A 18 -20.30 -12.29 -3.95
CA TRP A 18 -20.89 -11.51 -5.04
C TRP A 18 -21.94 -10.57 -4.45
N GLU A 19 -21.45 -9.55 -3.77
CA GLU A 19 -22.24 -8.51 -3.12
C GLU A 19 -21.69 -7.15 -3.55
N ARG A 20 -22.43 -6.08 -3.28
CA ARG A 20 -21.83 -4.74 -3.41
C ARG A 20 -20.74 -4.60 -2.34
N PRO A 21 -19.64 -3.88 -2.60
CA PRO A 21 -18.52 -3.79 -1.66
C PRO A 21 -18.91 -3.25 -0.28
N GLU A 22 -19.94 -2.39 -0.20
CA GLU A 22 -20.50 -1.89 1.06
C GLU A 22 -21.31 -2.90 1.86
N ASP A 23 -21.75 -4.00 1.23
CA ASP A 23 -22.57 -5.06 1.84
C ASP A 23 -21.73 -6.31 2.17
N MET A 24 -20.43 -6.33 1.86
CA MET A 24 -19.57 -7.50 2.07
C MET A 24 -19.30 -7.78 3.56
N ASP A 25 -19.70 -8.96 4.02
CA ASP A 25 -19.43 -9.45 5.38
C ASP A 25 -18.15 -10.32 5.50
N THR A 26 -17.43 -10.54 4.40
CA THR A 26 -16.22 -11.39 4.39
C THR A 26 -15.09 -10.77 5.25
N PRO A 27 -14.35 -11.57 6.04
CA PRO A 27 -13.20 -11.07 6.81
C PRO A 27 -12.12 -10.45 5.92
N ARG A 28 -11.77 -9.18 6.19
CA ARG A 28 -10.77 -8.41 5.43
C ARG A 28 -9.44 -8.29 6.19
N GLY A 29 -8.78 -9.43 6.44
CA GLY A 29 -7.49 -9.47 7.16
C GLY A 29 -6.35 -8.73 6.45
N VAL A 30 -5.35 -8.22 7.17
CA VAL A 30 -4.22 -7.47 6.60
C VAL A 30 -2.96 -8.32 6.57
N TYR A 31 -2.37 -8.47 5.38
CA TYR A 31 -1.08 -9.10 5.17
C TYR A 31 -0.02 -8.02 4.98
N LYS A 32 1.15 -8.21 5.58
CA LYS A 32 2.22 -7.19 5.62
C LYS A 32 3.58 -7.80 5.35
N VAL A 33 4.42 -7.03 4.68
CA VAL A 33 5.86 -7.30 4.60
C VAL A 33 6.54 -6.69 5.82
N THR A 34 7.51 -7.43 6.36
CA THR A 34 8.36 -7.02 7.48
C THR A 34 9.80 -7.44 7.19
N PRO A 35 10.79 -6.99 7.97
CA PRO A 35 12.17 -7.45 7.79
C PRO A 35 12.33 -8.97 7.93
N GLN A 36 11.47 -9.59 8.75
CA GLN A 36 11.44 -11.05 8.97
C GLN A 36 10.65 -11.79 7.87
N ASN A 37 9.74 -11.09 7.17
CA ASN A 37 8.95 -11.60 6.05
C ASN A 37 9.07 -10.63 4.87
N PRO A 38 10.19 -10.66 4.13
CA PRO A 38 10.52 -9.65 3.13
C PRO A 38 9.65 -9.78 1.87
N GLY A 39 9.55 -8.69 1.11
CA GLY A 39 8.87 -8.62 -0.20
C GLY A 39 9.38 -7.42 -0.99
N SER A 40 10.57 -7.58 -1.58
CA SER A 40 11.32 -6.48 -2.21
C SER A 40 10.63 -5.90 -3.44
N ASP A 41 9.97 -6.74 -4.22
CA ASP A 41 9.18 -6.36 -5.39
C ASP A 41 8.10 -5.34 -5.03
N VAL A 42 7.16 -5.70 -4.17
CA VAL A 42 6.04 -4.82 -3.81
C VAL A 42 6.48 -3.64 -2.96
N ALA A 43 7.51 -3.80 -2.13
CA ALA A 43 8.08 -2.69 -1.39
C ALA A 43 8.72 -1.67 -2.35
N ALA A 44 9.45 -2.14 -3.37
CA ALA A 44 10.08 -1.28 -4.37
C ALA A 44 9.05 -0.61 -5.28
N GLU A 45 8.01 -1.31 -5.73
CA GLU A 45 6.93 -0.72 -6.53
C GLU A 45 6.18 0.36 -5.74
N THR A 46 5.90 0.12 -4.46
CA THR A 46 5.30 1.14 -3.58
C THR A 46 6.22 2.35 -3.42
N ALA A 47 7.52 2.13 -3.23
CA ALA A 47 8.51 3.21 -3.13
C ALA A 47 8.61 4.00 -4.45
N ALA A 48 8.61 3.33 -5.60
CA ALA A 48 8.64 3.95 -6.92
C ALA A 48 7.38 4.80 -7.16
N ALA A 49 6.20 4.29 -6.83
CA ALA A 49 4.94 5.05 -6.92
C ALA A 49 4.97 6.32 -6.04
N LEU A 50 5.43 6.21 -4.79
CA LEU A 50 5.56 7.35 -3.88
C LEU A 50 6.59 8.38 -4.36
N ALA A 51 7.72 7.91 -4.90
CA ALA A 51 8.73 8.80 -5.48
C ALA A 51 8.20 9.53 -6.72
N ALA A 52 7.52 8.83 -7.63
CA ALA A 52 6.89 9.44 -8.80
C ALA A 52 5.83 10.46 -8.39
N ALA A 53 4.96 10.11 -7.43
CA ALA A 53 3.97 11.03 -6.90
C ALA A 53 4.61 12.28 -6.26
N SER A 54 5.75 12.15 -5.57
CA SER A 54 6.46 13.30 -5.01
C SER A 54 6.88 14.31 -6.07
N ILE A 55 7.22 13.86 -7.28
CA ILE A 55 7.55 14.75 -8.41
C ILE A 55 6.31 15.49 -8.88
N VAL A 56 5.17 14.80 -9.00
CA VAL A 56 3.89 15.40 -9.42
C VAL A 56 3.43 16.49 -8.46
N PHE A 57 3.49 16.24 -7.15
CA PHE A 57 3.03 17.19 -6.14
C PHE A 57 4.04 18.30 -5.81
N ARG A 58 5.24 18.30 -6.41
CA ARG A 58 6.35 19.18 -6.03
C ARG A 58 6.00 20.68 -6.01
N GLN A 59 5.14 21.13 -6.91
CA GLN A 59 4.75 22.54 -7.03
C GLN A 59 3.41 22.86 -6.36
N SER A 60 2.42 21.99 -6.53
CA SER A 60 1.07 22.22 -6.00
C SER A 60 0.96 21.99 -4.49
N ASP A 61 1.74 21.04 -3.96
CA ASP A 61 1.81 20.74 -2.53
C ASP A 61 3.22 20.27 -2.13
N PRO A 62 4.15 21.21 -1.91
CA PRO A 62 5.54 20.89 -1.53
C PRO A 62 5.63 20.13 -0.21
N SER A 63 4.69 20.33 0.71
CA SER A 63 4.67 19.63 2.00
C SER A 63 4.38 18.15 1.79
N TYR A 64 3.33 17.84 1.03
CA TYR A 64 2.96 16.47 0.70
C TYR A 64 4.01 15.78 -0.18
N SER A 65 4.56 16.49 -1.17
CA SER A 65 5.71 16.02 -1.96
C SER A 65 6.86 15.53 -1.06
N ASN A 66 7.25 16.34 -0.06
CA ASN A 66 8.31 15.95 0.87
C ASN A 66 7.94 14.74 1.73
N GLN A 67 6.67 14.61 2.15
CA GLN A 67 6.19 13.46 2.89
C GLN A 67 6.26 12.18 2.05
N LEU A 68 5.82 12.23 0.78
CA LEU A 68 5.88 11.12 -0.16
C LEU A 68 7.33 10.66 -0.38
N LEU A 69 8.25 11.58 -0.67
CA LEU A 69 9.66 11.25 -0.89
C LEU A 69 10.31 10.63 0.35
N ARG A 70 10.06 11.18 1.55
CA ARG A 70 10.55 10.61 2.81
C ARG A 70 10.01 9.20 3.06
N THR A 71 8.81 8.91 2.59
CA THR A 71 8.16 7.60 2.76
C THR A 71 8.66 6.59 1.72
N ALA A 72 9.07 7.04 0.54
CA ALA A 72 9.69 6.22 -0.50
C ALA A 72 11.08 5.71 -0.11
N ILE A 73 11.86 6.52 0.61
CA ILE A 73 13.27 6.22 0.96
C ILE A 73 13.40 5.37 2.24
N LYS A 74 12.35 5.32 3.08
CA LYS A 74 12.31 4.54 4.32
C LYS A 74 12.07 3.06 4.09
#